data_AF-A0A853DM50-F1
#
_entry.id   AF-A0A853DM50-F1
#
_cell.length_a   1.000
_cell.length_b   1.000
_cell.length_c   1.000
_cell.angle_alpha   90.00
_cell.angle_beta   90.00
_cell.angle_gamma   90.00
#
_symmetry.space_group_name_H-M   'P 1'
#
loop_
_entity.id
_entity.type
_entity.pdbx_description
1 polymer ?
#
loop_
_entity_poly.entity_id
_entity_poly.type
_entity_poly.pdbx_seq_one_letter_code
_entity_poly.pdbx_strand_id
1 'polypeptide(L)'
;MTTPAGYSGTPLWKKLGLKPGMRAQLLHADPGWRIPLDEPGAPDPIDWLDPGDDGPATLVLAFYREAAEYLGELDAIAARIRPDGMLWAAWPRKAAGHVSDIDENLLRDAALDRGLVDVKVAALSTDWSGLKVVWRRENR
;
A
#
# COMPACT_ATOMS: atom_id res chain seq x y z
N MET A 1 -7.01 -12.98 -9.84
CA MET A 1 -6.21 -13.88 -8.96
C MET A 1 -4.86 -13.22 -8.75
N THR A 2 -4.47 -12.92 -7.52
CA THR A 2 -3.14 -12.36 -7.22
C THR A 2 -2.09 -13.46 -7.37
N THR A 3 -1.23 -13.39 -8.39
CA THR A 3 -0.08 -14.30 -8.51
C THR A 3 1.05 -13.80 -7.61
N PRO A 4 1.39 -14.50 -6.52
CA PRO A 4 2.39 -14.04 -5.57
C PRO A 4 3.76 -13.86 -6.24
N ALA A 5 4.45 -12.76 -5.96
CA ALA A 5 5.86 -12.63 -6.32
C ALA A 5 6.73 -13.52 -5.41
N GLY A 6 7.70 -14.20 -6.03
CA GLY A 6 8.45 -15.32 -5.45
C GLY A 6 9.22 -15.12 -4.13
N TYR A 7 9.55 -16.29 -3.56
CA TYR A 7 10.64 -16.70 -2.65
C TYR A 7 10.96 -15.93 -1.37
N SER A 8 10.12 -15.01 -0.91
CA SER A 8 10.17 -14.64 0.51
C SER A 8 9.15 -15.51 1.24
N GLY A 9 9.59 -16.45 2.07
CA GLY A 9 8.71 -17.24 2.96
C GLY A 9 7.91 -16.41 3.97
N THR A 10 8.01 -15.07 3.94
CA THR A 10 7.12 -14.17 4.67
C THR A 10 5.81 -13.96 3.89
N PRO A 11 4.64 -14.26 4.49
CA PRO A 11 3.35 -14.02 3.85
C PRO A 11 3.09 -12.55 3.55
N LEU A 12 2.29 -12.25 2.53
CA LEU A 12 2.04 -10.86 2.08
C LEU A 12 1.44 -9.99 3.19
N TRP A 13 0.44 -10.49 3.93
CA TRP A 13 -0.17 -9.75 5.05
C TRP A 13 0.86 -9.32 6.10
N LYS A 14 1.85 -10.18 6.37
CA LYS A 14 2.94 -9.91 7.32
C LYS A 14 3.93 -8.87 6.77
N LYS A 15 4.22 -8.93 5.47
CA LYS A 15 5.05 -7.91 4.79
C LYS A 15 4.41 -6.53 4.87
N LEU A 16 3.09 -6.47 4.63
CA LEU A 16 2.28 -5.25 4.66
C LEU A 16 2.14 -4.69 6.09
N GLY A 17 2.28 -5.57 7.09
CA GLY A 17 2.17 -5.20 8.50
C GLY A 17 0.73 -5.18 9.01
N LEU A 18 -0.16 -5.93 8.37
CA LEU A 18 -1.53 -6.13 8.87
C LEU A 18 -1.50 -6.82 10.24
N LYS A 19 -2.40 -6.38 11.12
CA LYS A 19 -2.59 -6.88 12.48
C LYS A 19 -4.09 -6.99 12.78
N PRO A 20 -4.50 -7.85 13.73
CA PRO A 20 -5.90 -7.92 14.14
C PRO A 20 -6.45 -6.56 14.59
N GLY A 21 -7.70 -6.27 14.23
CA GLY A 21 -8.41 -5.03 14.55
C GLY A 21 -8.04 -3.83 13.67
N MET A 22 -7.15 -3.98 12.68
CA MET A 22 -6.82 -2.89 11.77
C MET A 22 -7.96 -2.56 10.82
N ARG A 23 -8.17 -1.26 10.59
CA ARG A 23 -8.99 -0.72 9.50
C ARG A 23 -8.14 -0.67 8.24
N ALA A 24 -8.47 -1.50 7.26
CA ALA A 24 -7.68 -1.67 6.04
C ALA A 24 -8.51 -1.38 4.79
N GLN A 25 -7.90 -0.76 3.78
CA GLN A 25 -8.57 -0.47 2.51
C GLN A 25 -7.69 -0.84 1.32
N LEU A 26 -8.33 -1.37 0.28
CA LEU A 26 -7.75 -1.59 -1.05
C LEU A 26 -8.34 -0.59 -2.02
N LEU A 27 -7.49 0.20 -2.68
CA LEU A 27 -7.89 1.20 -3.68
C LEU A 27 -7.27 0.87 -5.03
N HIS A 28 -8.05 1.02 -6.11
CA HIS A 28 -7.58 0.92 -7.50
C HIS A 28 -6.94 -0.42 -7.92
N ALA A 29 -7.09 -1.43 -7.06
CA ALA A 29 -6.58 -2.77 -7.33
C ALA A 29 -7.30 -3.41 -8.51
N ASP A 30 -6.62 -4.33 -9.20
CA ASP A 30 -7.24 -5.12 -10.26
C ASP A 30 -8.45 -5.91 -9.73
N PRO A 31 -9.50 -6.12 -10.55
CA PRO A 31 -10.61 -6.97 -10.17
C PRO A 31 -10.14 -8.34 -9.66
N GLY A 32 -10.54 -8.68 -8.43
CA GLY A 32 -10.18 -9.93 -7.77
C GLY A 32 -8.73 -10.00 -7.25
N TRP A 33 -8.03 -8.86 -7.18
CA TRP A 33 -6.81 -8.75 -6.39
C TRP A 33 -7.18 -8.74 -4.89
N ARG A 34 -6.48 -9.55 -4.09
CA ARG A 34 -6.70 -9.62 -2.64
C ARG A 34 -5.39 -9.88 -1.90
N ILE A 35 -5.36 -9.50 -0.63
CA ILE A 35 -4.32 -9.94 0.30
C ILE A 35 -4.70 -11.34 0.78
N PRO A 36 -3.89 -12.38 0.53
CA PRO A 36 -4.17 -13.71 1.06
C PRO A 36 -4.13 -13.69 2.59
N LEU A 37 -5.18 -14.20 3.23
CA LEU A 37 -5.31 -14.32 4.69
C LEU A 37 -5.63 -15.77 5.11
N ASP A 38 -5.45 -16.72 4.18
CA ASP A 38 -5.84 -18.12 4.36
C ASP A 38 -4.81 -18.94 5.16
N GLU A 39 -3.64 -18.37 5.45
CA GLU A 39 -2.52 -19.05 6.13
C GLU A 39 -2.61 -18.97 7.67
N PRO A 40 -2.14 -20.00 8.40
CA PRO A 40 -2.10 -19.97 9.86
C PRO A 40 -1.38 -18.72 10.41
N GLY A 41 -2.02 -18.05 11.36
CA GLY A 41 -1.49 -16.83 11.98
C GLY A 41 -1.75 -15.55 11.19
N ALA A 42 -2.50 -15.60 10.08
CA ALA A 42 -3.05 -14.42 9.45
C ALA A 42 -3.92 -13.63 10.44
N PRO A 43 -3.94 -12.29 10.36
CA PRO A 43 -4.68 -11.46 11.29
C PRO A 43 -6.19 -11.56 11.04
N ASP A 44 -6.94 -11.73 12.12
CA ASP A 44 -8.41 -11.78 12.14
C ASP A 44 -8.90 -11.23 13.51
N PRO A 45 -9.86 -10.27 13.56
CA PRO A 45 -10.53 -9.63 12.44
C PRO A 45 -9.69 -8.55 11.75
N ILE A 46 -10.01 -8.26 10.49
CA ILE A 46 -9.65 -7.02 9.79
C ILE A 46 -10.94 -6.29 9.44
N ASP A 47 -11.02 -4.99 9.75
CA ASP A 47 -12.13 -4.13 9.36
C ASP A 47 -11.83 -3.58 7.95
N TRP A 48 -12.39 -4.24 6.92
CA TRP A 48 -12.20 -3.85 5.53
C TRP A 48 -13.13 -2.71 5.15
N LEU A 49 -12.54 -1.56 4.83
CA LEU A 49 -13.28 -0.39 4.36
C LEU A 49 -13.66 -0.57 2.90
N ASP A 50 -14.89 -0.14 2.56
CA ASP A 50 -15.34 -0.08 1.17
C ASP A 50 -14.48 0.89 0.36
N PRO A 51 -14.29 0.70 -0.97
CA PRO A 51 -13.47 1.60 -1.78
C PRO A 51 -13.88 3.08 -1.74
N GLY A 52 -15.16 3.38 -1.45
CA GLY A 52 -15.68 4.74 -1.34
C GLY A 52 -15.61 5.36 0.06
N ASP A 53 -15.14 4.62 1.07
CA ASP A 53 -14.94 5.13 2.43
C ASP A 53 -13.70 6.04 2.47
N ASP A 54 -13.87 7.29 2.89
CA ASP A 54 -12.81 8.30 3.04
C ASP A 54 -12.43 8.55 4.51
N GLY A 55 -12.93 7.73 5.43
CA GLY A 55 -12.66 7.80 6.85
C GLY A 55 -11.26 7.31 7.24
N PRO A 56 -10.92 7.42 8.54
CA PRO A 56 -9.62 7.01 9.05
C PRO A 56 -9.32 5.53 8.81
N ALA A 57 -8.09 5.26 8.38
CA ALA A 57 -7.59 3.92 8.07
C ALA A 57 -6.21 3.70 8.69
N THR A 58 -5.98 2.51 9.23
CA THR A 58 -4.66 2.12 9.77
C THR A 58 -3.74 1.54 8.69
N LEU A 59 -4.31 1.07 7.58
CA LEU A 59 -3.60 0.68 6.37
C LEU A 59 -4.42 1.01 5.13
N VAL A 60 -3.83 1.74 4.19
CA VAL A 60 -4.34 1.90 2.83
C VAL A 60 -3.33 1.26 1.88
N LEU A 61 -3.77 0.34 1.03
CA LEU A 61 -2.97 -0.18 -0.08
C LEU A 61 -3.63 0.28 -1.39
N ALA A 62 -2.98 1.21 -2.07
CA ALA A 62 -3.51 1.87 -3.26
C ALA A 62 -2.63 1.57 -4.48
N PHE A 63 -3.24 1.20 -5.60
CA PHE A 63 -2.55 0.78 -6.82
C PHE A 63 -2.63 1.88 -7.88
N TYR A 64 -1.50 2.46 -8.25
CA TYR A 64 -1.44 3.55 -9.22
C TYR A 64 -0.81 3.09 -10.52
N ARG A 65 -1.38 3.54 -11.64
CA ARG A 65 -0.82 3.28 -12.98
C ARG A 65 -0.15 4.52 -13.55
N GLU A 66 -0.67 5.69 -13.18
CA GLU A 66 -0.18 7.00 -13.60
C GLU A 66 0.29 7.81 -12.39
N ALA A 67 1.43 8.49 -12.54
CA ALA A 67 1.96 9.35 -11.48
C ALA A 67 0.96 10.45 -11.08
N ALA A 68 0.18 10.95 -12.03
CA ALA A 68 -0.83 11.98 -11.78
C ALA A 68 -1.91 11.54 -10.77
N GLU A 69 -2.34 10.28 -10.82
CA GLU A 69 -3.34 9.74 -9.88
C GLU A 69 -2.79 9.69 -8.46
N TYR A 70 -1.56 9.17 -8.30
CA TYR A 70 -0.89 9.15 -7.01
C TYR A 70 -0.72 10.56 -6.43
N LEU A 71 -0.20 11.49 -7.23
CA LEU A 71 0.04 12.87 -6.79
C LEU A 71 -1.25 13.61 -6.44
N GLY A 72 -2.35 13.31 -7.14
CA GLY A 72 -3.67 13.92 -6.90
C GLY A 72 -4.36 13.40 -5.63
N GLU A 73 -4.11 12.15 -5.24
CA GLU A 73 -4.78 11.53 -4.08
C GLU A 73 -3.94 11.54 -2.78
N LEU A 74 -2.63 11.74 -2.90
CA LEU A 74 -1.69 11.54 -1.80
C LEU A 74 -2.05 12.35 -0.55
N ASP A 75 -2.49 13.61 -0.70
CA ASP A 75 -2.88 14.45 0.43
C ASP A 75 -4.10 13.91 1.18
N ALA A 76 -5.12 13.47 0.44
CA ALA A 76 -6.33 12.90 1.02
C ALA A 76 -6.04 11.58 1.74
N ILE A 77 -5.25 10.69 1.13
CA ILE A 77 -4.87 9.43 1.77
C ILE A 77 -3.95 9.65 2.97
N ALA A 78 -2.98 10.58 2.87
CA ALA A 78 -2.10 10.92 3.97
C ALA A 78 -2.89 11.40 5.21
N ALA A 79 -3.94 12.20 5.02
CA ALA A 79 -4.80 12.63 6.12
C ALA A 79 -5.48 11.45 6.83
N ARG A 80 -5.95 10.45 6.06
CA ARG A 80 -6.67 9.28 6.58
C ARG A 80 -5.82 8.33 7.41
N ILE A 81 -4.51 8.31 7.18
CA ILE A 81 -3.57 7.43 7.89
C ILE A 81 -2.94 8.08 9.13
N ARG A 82 -3.42 9.24 9.58
CA ARG A 82 -2.97 9.83 10.85
C ARG A 82 -3.53 9.09 12.08
N PRO A 83 -2.82 9.10 13.22
CA PRO A 83 -1.44 9.59 13.38
C PRO A 83 -0.38 8.52 13.03
N ASP A 84 -0.73 7.24 13.02
CA ASP A 84 0.21 6.11 13.01
C ASP A 84 -0.12 5.00 11.98
N GLY A 85 -1.07 5.27 11.08
CA GLY A 85 -1.38 4.42 9.95
C GLY A 85 -0.29 4.43 8.88
N MET A 86 -0.53 3.65 7.82
CA MET A 86 0.40 3.51 6.71
C MET A 86 -0.29 3.50 5.36
N LEU A 87 0.36 4.12 4.37
CA LEU A 87 0.03 3.97 2.97
C LEU A 87 1.06 3.02 2.33
N TRP A 88 0.57 2.02 1.61
CA TRP A 88 1.33 1.27 0.63
C TRP A 88 0.94 1.75 -0.76
N ALA A 89 1.79 2.56 -1.40
CA ALA A 89 1.61 2.98 -2.77
C ALA A 89 2.20 1.91 -3.70
N ALA A 90 1.36 1.26 -4.50
CA ALA A 90 1.73 0.19 -5.40
C ALA A 90 1.80 0.67 -6.86
N TRP A 91 2.79 0.19 -7.61
CA TRP A 91 2.99 0.53 -9.02
C TRP A 91 3.44 -0.68 -9.85
N PRO A 92 3.18 -0.67 -11.18
CA PRO A 92 3.58 -1.76 -12.07
C PRO A 92 5.10 -1.90 -12.13
N ARG A 93 5.59 -3.13 -12.03
CA ARG A 93 7.02 -3.40 -11.97
C ARG A 93 7.64 -3.40 -13.36
N LYS A 94 8.65 -2.54 -13.56
CA LYS A 94 9.55 -2.59 -14.73
C LYS A 94 10.17 -3.98 -14.90
N ALA A 95 10.53 -4.64 -13.79
CA ALA A 95 11.09 -6.00 -13.78
C ALA A 95 10.13 -7.09 -14.30
N ALA A 96 8.81 -6.83 -14.34
CA ALA A 96 7.81 -7.70 -14.93
C ALA A 96 7.43 -7.28 -16.37
N GLY A 97 8.18 -6.35 -16.97
CA GLY A 97 7.97 -5.88 -18.35
C GLY A 97 6.97 -4.74 -18.50
N HIS A 98 6.46 -4.19 -17.39
CA HIS A 98 5.50 -3.08 -17.43
C HIS A 98 6.18 -1.75 -17.75
N VAL A 99 5.50 -0.92 -18.55
CA VAL A 99 5.86 0.49 -18.76
C VAL A 99 4.99 1.33 -17.84
N SER A 100 5.61 2.15 -16.99
CA SER A 100 4.95 3.07 -16.07
C SER A 100 5.79 4.33 -15.92
N ASP A 101 5.13 5.48 -15.78
CA ASP A 101 5.73 6.76 -15.42
C ASP A 101 6.02 6.87 -13.90
N ILE A 102 5.62 5.86 -13.12
CA ILE A 102 5.89 5.74 -11.69
C ILE A 102 7.15 4.91 -11.46
N ASP A 103 8.00 5.42 -10.56
CA ASP A 103 9.03 4.62 -9.89
C ASP A 103 9.11 4.95 -8.41
N GLU A 104 9.98 4.22 -7.70
CA GLU A 104 10.15 4.36 -6.25
C GLU A 104 10.54 5.79 -5.83
N ASN A 105 11.38 6.47 -6.63
CA ASN A 105 11.87 7.80 -6.27
C ASN A 105 10.75 8.83 -6.39
N LEU A 106 9.94 8.75 -7.46
CA LEU A 106 8.77 9.62 -7.61
C LEU A 106 7.82 9.51 -6.40
N LEU A 107 7.52 8.28 -5.97
CA LEU A 107 6.64 8.04 -4.82
C LEU A 107 7.26 8.56 -3.52
N ARG A 108 8.55 8.29 -3.31
CA ARG A 108 9.28 8.71 -2.11
C ARG A 108 9.34 10.23 -1.99
N ASP A 109 9.73 10.91 -3.06
CA ASP A 109 9.95 12.37 -3.04
C ASP A 109 8.63 13.11 -2.78
N ALA A 110 7.55 12.73 -3.47
CA ALA A 110 6.24 13.34 -3.26
C ALA A 110 5.65 13.08 -1.86
N ALA A 111 5.92 11.91 -1.27
CA ALA A 111 5.55 11.60 0.12
C ALA A 111 6.38 12.43 1.12
N LEU A 112 7.68 12.57 0.86
CA LEU A 112 8.60 13.34 1.68
C LEU A 112 8.20 14.82 1.74
N ASP A 113 7.83 15.42 0.61
CA ASP A 113 7.36 16.81 0.51
C ASP A 113 6.12 17.09 1.38
N ARG A 114 5.34 16.05 1.68
CA ARG A 114 4.13 16.11 2.54
C ARG A 114 4.39 15.73 4.00
N GLY A 115 5.65 15.46 4.35
CA GLY A 115 6.05 15.12 5.72
C GLY A 115 5.87 13.65 6.08
N LEU A 116 5.63 12.77 5.10
CA LEU A 116 5.74 11.33 5.27
C LEU A 116 7.19 10.87 5.08
N VAL A 117 7.47 9.62 5.47
CA VAL A 117 8.76 8.95 5.22
C VAL A 117 8.52 7.55 4.73
N ASP A 118 9.37 7.10 3.81
CA ASP A 118 9.40 5.71 3.39
C ASP A 118 10.00 4.81 4.48
N VAL A 119 9.47 3.59 4.54
CA VAL A 119 9.87 2.58 5.52
C VAL A 119 10.36 1.32 4.83
N LYS A 120 9.70 0.93 3.73
CA LYS A 120 9.95 -0.36 3.08
C LYS A 120 9.45 -0.34 1.64
N VAL A 121 10.26 -0.87 0.74
CA VAL A 121 9.82 -1.31 -0.59
C VAL A 121 9.70 -2.84 -0.62
N ALA A 122 8.68 -3.37 -1.29
CA ALA A 122 8.51 -4.81 -1.47
C ALA A 122 7.73 -5.15 -2.74
N ALA A 123 7.99 -6.33 -3.31
CA ALA A 123 7.09 -6.92 -4.29
C ALA A 123 5.81 -7.41 -3.59
N LEU A 124 4.66 -6.96 -4.08
CA LEU A 124 3.33 -7.34 -3.61
C LEU A 124 2.80 -8.54 -4.38
N SER A 125 3.07 -8.57 -5.68
CA SER A 125 2.78 -9.66 -6.60
C SER A 125 3.82 -9.70 -7.71
N THR A 126 3.65 -10.62 -8.67
CA THR A 126 4.49 -10.67 -9.88
C THR A 126 4.53 -9.30 -10.57
N ASP A 127 3.39 -8.64 -10.68
CA ASP A 127 3.21 -7.40 -11.43
C ASP A 127 3.41 -6.12 -10.62
N TRP A 128 3.27 -6.17 -9.29
CA TRP A 128 3.17 -4.98 -8.45
C TRP A 128 4.29 -4.86 -7.42
N SER A 129 4.98 -3.72 -7.42
CA SER A 129 5.83 -3.26 -6.32
C SER A 129 5.00 -2.39 -5.40
N GLY A 130 5.42 -2.23 -4.14
CA GLY A 130 4.78 -1.33 -3.19
C GLY A 130 5.80 -0.64 -2.29
N LEU A 131 5.58 0.65 -2.03
CA LEU A 131 6.35 1.50 -1.13
C LEU A 131 5.47 1.83 0.06
N LYS A 132 5.92 1.43 1.25
CA LYS A 132 5.31 1.79 2.52
C LYS A 132 5.80 3.18 2.93
N VAL A 133 4.87 4.10 3.12
CA VAL A 133 5.11 5.42 3.72
C VAL A 133 4.24 5.61 4.96
N VAL A 134 4.75 6.36 5.92
CA VAL A 134 4.07 6.69 7.19
C VAL A 134 4.33 8.15 7.56
N TRP A 135 3.52 8.73 8.44
CA TRP A 135 3.84 10.02 9.04
C TRP A 135 5.13 9.94 9.84
N ARG A 136 5.99 10.95 9.69
CA ARG A 136 7.14 11.11 10.59
C ARG A 136 6.66 11.25 12.03
N ARG A 137 7.45 10.74 12.97
CA ARG A 137 7.12 10.82 14.41
C ARG A 137 6.94 12.26 14.92
N GLU A 138 7.56 13.23 14.26
CA GLU A 138 7.45 14.67 14.57
C GLU A 138 6.21 15.35 13.92
N ASN A 139 5.60 14.71 12.92
CA ASN A 139 4.48 15.25 12.12
C ASN A 139 3.13 14.60 12.43
N ARG A 140 3.09 13.67 13.40
CA ARG A 140 1.91 12.93 13.81
C ARG A 140 1.28 13.47 15.09
#